data_AF-A0A257NP51-F1
#
_entry.id   AF-A0A257NP51-F1
#
_cell.length_a   1.000
_cell.length_b   1.000
_cell.length_c   1.000
_cell.angle_alpha   90.00
_cell.angle_beta   90.00
_cell.angle_gamma   90.00
#
_symmetry.space_group_name_H-M   'P 1'
#
loop_
_entity.id
_entity.type
_entity.pdbx_description
1 polymer ?
#
loop_
_entity_poly.entity_id
_entity_poly.type
_entity_poly.pdbx_seq_one_letter_code
_entity_poly.pdbx_strand_id
1 'polypeptide(L)'
;ESDSEWMLTSPKDRAHVRSISARALWVRILTARIETGEPYLVFSDHVNNARPEHHKLAGLEVKTSNLCAEITLPTGLDQHGRQRTAVCCLSSLNLETWFEWHKDEQFIEDVMRFLDNVLQDFIEKAPDSMEKAKYAAMRERSVGLGVMGFHSFLQDQNVPWESVMAKVWNVKMFKHLRAGADAASKKLAAERGACPDAEDYGVNERFSYKIAIAPTASISIITGNTSPGIEPIAANVFLQKTLSGSFTVRNRPLQKLLAKYGRDDDETWSSITTTKGSVQHLDFLTQHEKDVYKTAFELDQRWIIEHAADRTPYICQSQSINLFVPANVSKRDLHQYHYQAWKKGVKSLYYCRSLSIQRADNVSEKAIRPEEFTGIPVEGASAVQVPGTTNYEECLACQ
;
A
#
# COMPACT_ATOMS: atom_id res chain seq x y z
N GLU A 1 -10.90 -12.39 -21.16
CA GLU A 1 -12.38 -12.49 -21.10
C GLU A 1 -12.95 -13.42 -22.14
N SER A 2 -12.60 -13.23 -23.42
CA SER A 2 -13.07 -14.02 -24.57
C SER A 2 -12.61 -15.47 -24.62
N ASP A 3 -11.94 -15.96 -23.58
CA ASP A 3 -11.34 -17.31 -23.53
C ASP A 3 -10.41 -17.65 -24.69
N SER A 4 -9.72 -16.64 -25.22
CA SER A 4 -8.82 -16.79 -26.36
C SER A 4 -7.48 -17.39 -25.97
N GLU A 5 -6.73 -17.80 -26.99
CA GLU A 5 -5.31 -18.09 -26.87
C GLU A 5 -4.50 -16.82 -26.58
N TRP A 6 -3.40 -16.98 -25.84
CA TRP A 6 -2.41 -15.96 -25.52
C TRP A 6 -1.07 -16.35 -26.12
N MET A 7 -0.54 -15.48 -26.99
CA MET A 7 0.74 -15.69 -27.66
C MET A 7 1.91 -15.28 -26.75
N LEU A 8 2.82 -16.23 -26.48
CA LEU A 8 4.10 -15.94 -25.87
C LEU A 8 5.13 -15.63 -26.95
N THR A 9 5.85 -14.52 -26.80
CA THR A 9 6.85 -14.04 -27.77
C THR A 9 8.23 -13.90 -27.15
N SER A 10 9.28 -14.09 -27.95
CA SER A 10 10.66 -13.80 -27.56
C SER A 10 10.88 -12.29 -27.36
N PRO A 11 11.57 -11.86 -26.29
CA PRO A 11 11.87 -10.43 -26.09
C PRO A 11 12.92 -9.88 -27.07
N LYS A 12 13.69 -10.74 -27.73
CA LYS A 12 14.78 -10.35 -28.65
C LYS A 12 14.25 -9.85 -29.99
N ASP A 13 13.27 -10.55 -30.53
CA ASP A 13 12.81 -10.41 -31.93
C ASP A 13 11.28 -10.46 -32.06
N ARG A 14 10.55 -10.58 -30.95
CA ARG A 14 9.08 -10.72 -30.91
C ARG A 14 8.55 -11.94 -31.67
N ALA A 15 9.42 -12.89 -32.02
CA ALA A 15 9.01 -14.12 -32.68
C ALA A 15 8.04 -14.91 -31.79
N HIS A 16 7.04 -15.53 -32.42
CA HIS A 16 6.12 -16.45 -31.76
C HIS A 16 6.90 -17.63 -31.18
N VAL A 17 6.71 -17.91 -29.89
CA VAL A 17 7.31 -19.07 -29.21
C VAL A 17 6.28 -20.18 -29.07
N ARG A 18 5.11 -19.86 -28.50
CA ARG A 18 3.96 -20.76 -28.39
C ARG A 18 2.70 -19.99 -28.01
N SER A 19 1.55 -20.59 -28.26
CA SER A 19 0.25 -20.12 -27.75
C SER A 19 -0.19 -20.96 -26.55
N ILE A 20 -0.82 -20.33 -25.57
CA ILE A 20 -1.42 -20.99 -24.40
C ILE A 20 -2.80 -20.40 -24.12
N SER A 21 -3.70 -21.15 -23.48
CA SER A 21 -4.98 -20.58 -23.03
C SER A 21 -4.75 -19.40 -22.08
N ALA A 22 -5.32 -18.24 -22.41
CA ALA A 22 -5.24 -17.04 -21.57
C ALA A 22 -5.88 -17.29 -20.19
N ARG A 23 -6.98 -18.06 -20.16
CA ARG A 23 -7.64 -18.46 -18.91
C ARG A 23 -6.74 -19.37 -18.07
N ALA A 24 -6.06 -20.33 -18.68
CA ALA A 24 -5.14 -21.21 -17.94
C ALA A 24 -3.97 -20.41 -17.34
N LEU A 25 -3.39 -19.47 -18.10
CA LEU A 25 -2.36 -18.56 -17.58
C LEU A 25 -2.90 -17.72 -16.41
N TRP A 26 -4.09 -17.15 -16.57
CA TRP A 26 -4.73 -16.34 -15.54
C TRP A 26 -4.99 -17.12 -14.24
N VAL A 27 -5.51 -18.35 -14.35
CA VAL A 27 -5.68 -19.23 -13.19
C VAL A 27 -4.35 -19.48 -12.49
N ARG A 28 -3.27 -19.74 -13.23
CA ARG A 28 -1.93 -19.93 -12.65
C ARG A 28 -1.42 -18.69 -11.91
N ILE A 29 -1.64 -17.49 -12.47
CA ILE A 29 -1.29 -16.22 -11.81
C ILE A 29 -2.05 -16.09 -10.49
N LEU A 30 -3.36 -16.30 -10.49
CA LEU A 30 -4.18 -16.19 -9.28
C LEU A 30 -3.85 -17.24 -8.23
N THR A 31 -3.55 -18.47 -8.65
CA THR A 31 -3.08 -19.54 -7.76
C THR A 31 -1.77 -19.14 -7.09
N ALA A 32 -0.78 -18.68 -7.86
CA ALA A 32 0.48 -18.19 -7.30
C ALA A 32 0.25 -17.08 -6.27
N ARG A 33 -0.61 -16.09 -6.59
CA ARG A 33 -0.92 -14.99 -5.66
C ARG A 33 -1.51 -15.47 -4.33
N ILE A 34 -2.36 -16.50 -4.33
CA ILE A 34 -2.88 -17.08 -3.08
C ILE A 34 -1.81 -17.86 -2.31
N GLU A 35 -0.93 -18.56 -3.03
CA GLU A 35 0.07 -19.47 -2.45
C GLU A 35 1.29 -18.73 -1.89
N THR A 36 1.71 -17.63 -2.54
CA THR A 36 2.95 -16.92 -2.20
C THR A 36 2.73 -15.43 -1.89
N GLY A 37 1.52 -14.90 -2.08
CA GLY A 37 1.24 -13.47 -2.02
C GLY A 37 1.59 -12.71 -3.31
N GLU A 38 2.26 -13.36 -4.25
CA GLU A 38 2.89 -12.77 -5.45
C GLU A 38 2.57 -13.61 -6.71
N PRO A 39 2.69 -13.06 -7.93
CA PRO A 39 3.23 -11.76 -8.29
C PRO A 39 2.28 -10.59 -8.00
N TYR A 40 2.83 -9.39 -7.91
CA TYR A 40 2.03 -8.16 -8.00
C TYR A 40 1.41 -8.05 -9.39
N LEU A 41 0.29 -7.35 -9.49
CA LEU A 41 -0.32 -7.03 -10.77
C LEU A 41 -0.18 -5.54 -11.02
N VAL A 42 0.40 -5.17 -12.17
CA VAL A 42 0.45 -3.80 -12.65
C VAL A 42 -0.21 -3.76 -14.02
N PHE A 43 -1.26 -2.95 -14.15
CA PHE A 43 -2.02 -2.84 -15.39
C PHE A 43 -1.37 -1.79 -16.28
N SER A 44 -0.45 -2.23 -17.15
CA SER A 44 0.43 -1.38 -17.97
C SER A 44 -0.32 -0.30 -18.74
N ASP A 45 -1.48 -0.63 -19.31
CA ASP A 45 -2.25 0.28 -20.14
C ASP A 45 -2.89 1.37 -19.27
N HIS A 46 -3.47 1.02 -18.12
CA HIS A 46 -4.02 1.98 -17.17
C HIS A 46 -2.96 2.96 -16.66
N VAL A 47 -1.75 2.44 -16.39
CA VAL A 47 -0.60 3.26 -16.00
C VAL A 47 -0.19 4.21 -17.13
N ASN A 48 0.05 3.70 -18.34
CA ASN A 48 0.54 4.50 -19.44
C ASN A 48 -0.50 5.50 -19.98
N ASN A 49 -1.80 5.17 -19.90
CA ASN A 49 -2.88 6.09 -20.26
C ASN A 49 -3.02 7.26 -19.27
N ALA A 50 -2.68 7.03 -18.01
CA ALA A 50 -2.76 8.04 -16.94
C ALA A 50 -1.49 8.90 -16.81
N ARG A 51 -0.48 8.70 -17.67
CA ARG A 51 0.73 9.55 -17.68
C ARG A 51 0.37 11.02 -17.89
N PRO A 52 1.14 11.96 -17.29
CA PRO A 52 1.06 13.38 -17.58
C PRO A 52 1.19 13.65 -19.08
N GLU A 53 0.55 14.71 -19.55
CA GLU A 53 0.50 15.01 -20.99
C GLU A 53 1.89 15.27 -21.58
N HIS A 54 2.74 16.02 -20.87
CA HIS A 54 4.12 16.27 -21.32
C HIS A 54 4.95 14.99 -21.43
N HIS A 55 4.71 13.98 -20.57
CA HIS A 55 5.34 12.65 -20.72
C HIS A 55 4.83 11.88 -21.96
N LYS A 56 3.54 12.04 -22.31
CA LYS A 56 2.99 11.45 -23.55
C LYS A 56 3.60 12.10 -24.78
N LEU A 57 3.70 13.43 -24.80
CA LEU A 57 4.34 14.20 -25.88
C LEU A 57 5.82 13.86 -26.02
N ALA A 58 6.50 13.59 -24.90
CA ALA A 58 7.89 13.14 -24.88
C ALA A 58 8.11 11.68 -25.28
N GLY A 59 7.05 10.88 -25.43
CA GLY A 59 7.18 9.44 -25.67
C GLY A 59 7.75 8.66 -24.47
N LEU A 60 7.68 9.22 -23.26
CA LEU A 60 8.25 8.63 -22.04
C LEU A 60 7.34 7.53 -21.46
N GLU A 61 7.63 6.27 -21.78
CA GLU A 61 6.85 5.12 -21.33
C GLU A 61 7.23 4.57 -19.95
N VAL A 62 6.21 4.17 -19.19
CA VAL A 62 6.37 3.45 -17.93
C VAL A 62 6.40 1.96 -18.22
N LYS A 63 7.56 1.34 -18.00
CA LYS A 63 7.80 -0.08 -18.30
C LYS A 63 7.64 -0.99 -17.09
N THR A 64 7.87 -0.46 -15.90
CA THR A 64 7.83 -1.19 -14.63
C THR A 64 7.32 -0.29 -13.51
N SER A 65 6.92 -0.88 -12.39
CA SER A 65 6.75 -0.16 -11.13
C SER A 65 8.00 -0.29 -10.23
N ASN A 66 7.95 0.26 -9.02
CA ASN A 66 8.93 0.02 -7.97
C ASN A 66 8.58 -1.23 -7.12
N LEU A 67 9.34 -1.45 -6.04
CA LEU A 67 9.17 -2.56 -5.11
C LEU A 67 7.78 -2.65 -4.47
N CYS A 68 7.10 -1.52 -4.24
CA CYS A 68 5.81 -1.49 -3.57
C CYS A 68 4.61 -1.23 -4.50
N ALA A 69 4.84 -1.22 -5.82
CA ALA A 69 3.83 -1.09 -6.87
C ALA A 69 3.03 0.24 -6.89
N GLU A 70 3.46 1.29 -6.18
CA GLU A 70 2.83 2.61 -6.16
C GLU A 70 3.48 3.62 -7.13
N ILE A 71 4.75 3.41 -7.48
CA ILE A 71 5.53 4.35 -8.31
C ILE A 71 5.51 3.91 -9.75
N THR A 72 5.19 4.83 -10.65
CA THR A 72 4.98 4.56 -12.08
C THR A 72 5.70 5.59 -12.93
N LEU A 73 7.01 5.70 -12.69
CA LEU A 73 7.89 6.66 -13.34
C LEU A 73 8.59 6.04 -14.55
N PRO A 74 8.85 6.82 -15.62
CA PRO A 74 9.50 6.31 -16.83
C PRO A 74 10.96 5.94 -16.57
N THR A 75 11.40 4.85 -17.20
CA THR A 75 12.79 4.36 -17.13
C THR A 75 13.29 3.91 -18.51
N GLY A 76 14.61 3.88 -18.67
CA GLY A 76 15.23 3.58 -19.97
C GLY A 76 15.81 4.81 -20.65
N LEU A 77 16.12 4.66 -21.94
CA LEU A 77 16.49 5.78 -22.80
C LEU A 77 15.29 6.71 -22.99
N ASP A 78 15.55 8.01 -22.89
CA ASP A 78 14.57 9.05 -23.19
C ASP A 78 14.80 9.71 -24.56
N GLN A 79 13.99 10.71 -24.88
CA GLN A 79 14.05 11.45 -26.15
C GLN A 79 15.37 12.19 -26.37
N HIS A 80 16.17 12.39 -25.33
CA HIS A 80 17.48 13.04 -25.39
C HIS A 80 18.63 12.03 -25.53
N GLY A 81 18.32 10.74 -25.67
CA GLY A 81 19.33 9.66 -25.71
C GLY A 81 20.00 9.42 -24.37
N ARG A 82 19.41 9.90 -23.26
CA ARG A 82 19.96 9.75 -21.90
C ARG A 82 19.24 8.63 -21.17
N GLN A 83 20.01 7.86 -20.39
CA GLN A 83 19.46 6.77 -19.59
C GLN A 83 18.86 7.31 -18.28
N ARG A 84 17.59 6.97 -18.03
CA ARG A 84 16.85 7.29 -16.81
C ARG A 84 16.77 6.11 -15.86
N THR A 85 16.97 6.40 -14.57
CA THR A 85 16.62 5.53 -13.44
C THR A 85 15.68 6.30 -12.53
N ALA A 86 14.47 5.80 -12.29
CA ALA A 86 13.49 6.49 -11.45
C ALA A 86 13.93 6.60 -9.99
N VAL A 87 13.52 7.69 -9.32
CA VAL A 87 13.79 7.95 -7.89
C VAL A 87 12.46 8.21 -7.19
N CYS A 88 12.31 7.64 -6.00
CA CYS A 88 11.10 7.80 -5.19
C CYS A 88 11.39 8.77 -4.03
N CYS A 89 10.74 9.93 -4.02
CA CYS A 89 10.77 10.88 -2.91
C CYS A 89 9.38 10.95 -2.28
N LEU A 90 9.23 10.41 -1.06
CA LEU A 90 7.94 10.06 -0.48
C LEU A 90 7.69 10.77 0.85
N SER A 91 6.42 11.11 1.08
CA SER A 91 5.90 11.51 2.39
C SER A 91 4.46 11.02 2.51
N SER A 92 3.88 11.01 3.71
CA SER A 92 2.49 10.57 3.91
C SER A 92 1.78 11.41 4.95
N LEU A 93 0.59 11.90 4.60
CA LEU A 93 -0.26 12.65 5.53
C LEU A 93 -1.05 11.69 6.43
N ASN A 94 -1.18 12.00 7.70
CA ASN A 94 -2.00 11.21 8.62
C ASN A 94 -3.48 11.61 8.49
N LEU A 95 -4.32 10.72 7.98
CA LEU A 95 -5.75 10.94 7.84
C LEU A 95 -6.51 10.80 9.16
N GLU A 96 -5.95 10.13 10.18
CA GLU A 96 -6.56 10.07 11.51
C GLU A 96 -6.70 11.47 12.12
N THR A 97 -5.72 12.34 11.87
CA THR A 97 -5.72 13.75 12.30
C THR A 97 -6.29 14.70 11.25
N TRP A 98 -7.07 14.21 10.28
CA TRP A 98 -7.64 15.00 9.17
C TRP A 98 -8.25 16.33 9.60
N PHE A 99 -9.00 16.36 10.70
CA PHE A 99 -9.68 17.57 11.17
C PHE A 99 -8.72 18.66 11.70
N GLU A 100 -7.49 18.30 12.04
CA GLU A 100 -6.47 19.24 12.50
C GLU A 100 -5.86 20.04 11.36
N TRP A 101 -5.75 19.45 10.15
CA TRP A 101 -4.97 20.07 9.06
C TRP A 101 -5.75 20.32 7.76
N HIS A 102 -6.88 19.66 7.48
CA HIS A 102 -7.53 19.76 6.15
C HIS A 102 -8.08 21.16 5.78
N LYS A 103 -8.15 22.10 6.74
CA LYS A 103 -8.55 23.49 6.51
C LYS A 103 -7.37 24.44 6.41
N ASP A 104 -6.17 23.96 6.71
CA ASP A 104 -4.95 24.75 6.58
C ASP A 104 -4.53 24.75 5.10
N GLU A 105 -4.65 25.92 4.48
CA GLU A 105 -4.34 26.13 3.06
C GLU A 105 -2.83 25.97 2.77
N GLN A 106 -1.97 26.10 3.78
CA GLN A 106 -0.51 26.00 3.63
C GLN A 106 -0.02 24.55 3.83
N PHE A 107 -0.76 23.72 4.58
CA PHE A 107 -0.28 22.41 5.01
C PHE A 107 0.21 21.50 3.86
N ILE A 108 -0.61 21.31 2.80
CA ILE A 108 -0.19 20.48 1.66
C ILE A 108 0.97 21.14 0.91
N GLU A 109 0.97 22.46 0.79
CA GLU A 109 2.05 23.17 0.09
C GLU A 109 3.38 23.04 0.81
N ASP A 110 3.41 23.17 2.14
CA ASP A 110 4.60 22.97 2.96
C ASP A 110 5.17 21.56 2.79
N VAL A 111 4.31 20.53 2.77
CA VAL A 111 4.75 19.14 2.55
C VAL A 111 5.31 18.94 1.13
N MET A 112 4.65 19.51 0.12
CA MET A 112 5.14 19.44 -1.26
C MET A 112 6.46 20.20 -1.44
N ARG A 113 6.63 21.35 -0.77
CA ARG A 113 7.88 22.12 -0.74
C ARG A 113 8.98 21.36 -0.01
N PHE A 114 8.65 20.69 1.08
CA PHE A 114 9.58 19.81 1.79
C PHE A 114 10.07 18.68 0.87
N LEU A 115 9.16 18.02 0.15
CA LEU A 115 9.53 17.01 -0.84
C LEU A 115 10.42 17.57 -1.96
N ASP A 116 10.12 18.78 -2.47
CA ASP A 116 10.98 19.44 -3.47
C ASP A 116 12.39 19.72 -2.93
N ASN A 117 12.49 20.13 -1.66
CA ASN A 117 13.77 20.39 -1.01
C ASN A 117 14.57 19.10 -0.81
N VAL A 118 13.93 18.00 -0.37
CA VAL A 118 14.58 16.69 -0.24
C VAL A 118 15.06 16.18 -1.59
N LEU A 119 14.24 16.33 -2.64
CA LEU A 119 14.63 15.93 -3.99
C LEU A 119 15.79 16.78 -4.52
N GLN A 120 15.78 18.09 -4.22
CA GLN A 120 16.87 18.99 -4.57
C GLN A 120 18.19 18.57 -3.88
N ASP A 121 18.14 18.26 -2.58
CA ASP A 121 19.31 17.79 -1.82
C ASP A 121 19.91 16.52 -2.46
N PHE A 122 19.07 15.57 -2.86
CA PHE A 122 19.50 14.39 -3.60
C PHE A 122 20.14 14.75 -4.94
N ILE A 123 19.52 15.63 -5.74
CA ILE A 123 20.06 16.05 -7.05
C ILE A 123 21.45 16.68 -6.88
N GLU A 124 21.66 17.49 -5.85
CA GLU A 124 22.94 18.17 -5.62
C GLU A 124 24.02 17.21 -5.13
N LYS A 125 23.70 16.34 -4.17
CA LYS A 125 24.68 15.53 -3.43
C LYS A 125 24.86 14.10 -3.94
N ALA A 126 23.96 13.60 -4.80
CA ALA A 126 24.07 12.23 -5.30
C ALA A 126 25.42 12.02 -6.01
N PRO A 127 26.12 10.90 -5.74
CA PRO A 127 27.40 10.60 -6.36
C PRO A 127 27.25 10.33 -7.85
N ASP A 128 28.34 10.47 -8.61
CA ASP A 128 28.35 10.24 -10.06
C ASP A 128 27.93 8.82 -10.45
N SER A 129 28.12 7.83 -9.56
CA SER A 129 27.62 6.46 -9.76
C SER A 129 26.08 6.40 -9.89
N MET A 130 25.37 7.43 -9.44
CA MET A 130 23.93 7.60 -9.55
C MET A 130 23.53 8.63 -10.61
N GLU A 131 24.39 8.94 -11.59
CA GLU A 131 24.13 9.97 -12.62
C GLU A 131 22.78 9.81 -13.33
N LYS A 132 22.35 8.57 -13.61
CA LYS A 132 21.08 8.25 -14.28
C LYS A 132 19.87 8.60 -13.42
N ALA A 133 20.01 8.43 -12.11
CA ALA A 133 19.00 8.75 -11.12
C ALA A 133 18.94 10.25 -10.86
N LYS A 134 20.10 10.90 -10.71
CA LYS A 134 20.23 12.36 -10.61
C LYS A 134 19.63 13.06 -11.83
N TYR A 135 19.92 12.55 -13.02
CA TYR A 135 19.39 13.07 -14.27
C TYR A 135 17.86 12.95 -14.34
N ALA A 136 17.31 11.76 -14.08
CA ALA A 136 15.86 11.56 -14.08
C ALA A 136 15.17 12.45 -13.05
N ALA A 137 15.64 12.45 -11.79
CA ALA A 137 15.10 13.27 -10.72
C ALA A 137 15.12 14.77 -11.04
N MET A 138 16.20 15.28 -11.63
CA MET A 138 16.30 16.68 -12.04
C MET A 138 15.31 17.03 -13.15
N ARG A 139 15.16 16.16 -14.16
CA ARG A 139 14.28 16.37 -15.32
C ARG A 139 12.81 16.36 -14.95
N GLU A 140 12.34 15.33 -14.25
CA GLU A 140 10.90 15.13 -14.03
C GLU A 140 10.41 15.72 -12.70
N ARG A 141 11.33 15.85 -11.72
CA ARG A 141 11.07 16.26 -10.34
C ARG A 141 9.87 15.56 -9.70
N SER A 142 9.68 14.28 -10.00
CA SER A 142 8.50 13.56 -9.50
C SER A 142 8.62 13.27 -8.00
N VAL A 143 7.50 13.42 -7.29
CA VAL A 143 7.36 13.11 -5.86
C VAL A 143 6.13 12.23 -5.62
N GLY A 144 6.06 11.62 -4.45
CA GLY A 144 4.95 10.77 -4.01
C GLY A 144 4.41 11.21 -2.66
N LEU A 145 3.46 12.13 -2.67
CA LEU A 145 2.62 12.43 -1.53
C LEU A 145 1.60 11.30 -1.34
N GLY A 146 1.72 10.59 -0.24
CA GLY A 146 0.86 9.51 0.19
C GLY A 146 -0.03 9.88 1.37
N VAL A 147 -0.67 8.87 1.93
CA VAL A 147 -1.47 8.98 3.16
C VAL A 147 -1.25 7.75 4.04
N MET A 148 -1.58 7.88 5.31
CA MET A 148 -1.77 6.79 6.27
C MET A 148 -3.00 7.07 7.14
N GLY A 149 -3.40 6.11 7.98
CA GLY A 149 -4.43 6.31 8.99
C GLY A 149 -5.87 6.27 8.47
N PHE A 150 -6.11 5.76 7.25
CA PHE A 150 -7.46 5.77 6.66
C PHE A 150 -8.47 4.95 7.47
N HIS A 151 -8.14 3.72 7.88
CA HIS A 151 -9.06 2.91 8.68
C HIS A 151 -9.23 3.47 10.09
N SER A 152 -8.14 3.92 10.72
CA SER A 152 -8.21 4.56 12.04
C SER A 152 -9.12 5.77 12.04
N PHE A 153 -9.04 6.62 10.99
CA PHE A 153 -9.98 7.72 10.80
C PHE A 153 -11.43 7.23 10.73
N LEU A 154 -11.72 6.23 9.90
CA LEU A 154 -13.08 5.70 9.77
C LEU A 154 -13.62 5.17 11.12
N GLN A 155 -12.77 4.48 11.89
CA GLN A 155 -13.13 3.98 13.22
C GLN A 155 -13.41 5.10 14.22
N ASP A 156 -12.57 6.13 14.27
CA ASP A 156 -12.79 7.32 15.11
C ASP A 156 -14.08 8.06 14.73
N GLN A 157 -14.45 8.04 13.45
CA GLN A 157 -15.71 8.61 12.95
C GLN A 157 -16.91 7.66 13.06
N ASN A 158 -16.74 6.46 13.63
CA ASN A 158 -17.77 5.42 13.73
C ASN A 158 -18.39 5.05 12.36
N VAL A 159 -17.55 5.01 11.31
CA VAL A 159 -17.95 4.70 9.93
C VAL A 159 -17.45 3.30 9.54
N PRO A 160 -18.34 2.35 9.23
CA PRO A 160 -17.94 1.05 8.69
C PRO A 160 -17.21 1.20 7.36
N TRP A 161 -16.17 0.40 7.16
CA TRP A 161 -15.42 0.36 5.90
C TRP A 161 -16.32 0.04 4.70
N GLU A 162 -17.25 -0.89 4.90
CA GLU A 162 -18.20 -1.41 3.90
C GLU A 162 -19.44 -0.51 3.77
N SER A 163 -19.23 0.81 3.71
CA SER A 163 -20.33 1.78 3.70
C SER A 163 -20.18 2.85 2.62
N VAL A 164 -21.32 3.43 2.23
CA VAL A 164 -21.37 4.61 1.37
C VAL A 164 -20.61 5.77 2.01
N MET A 165 -20.66 5.92 3.33
CA MET A 165 -19.96 7.00 4.02
C MET A 165 -18.43 6.86 3.94
N ALA A 166 -17.90 5.64 4.00
CA ALA A 166 -16.47 5.41 3.75
C ALA A 166 -16.08 5.85 2.32
N LYS A 167 -16.92 5.59 1.31
CA LYS A 167 -16.69 6.07 -0.07
C LYS A 167 -16.68 7.60 -0.15
N VAL A 168 -17.62 8.26 0.52
CA VAL A 168 -17.72 9.72 0.56
C VAL A 168 -16.47 10.33 1.19
N TRP A 169 -16.01 9.80 2.32
CA TRP A 169 -14.78 10.27 2.97
C TRP A 169 -13.55 10.02 2.11
N ASN A 170 -13.43 8.84 1.52
CA ASN A 170 -12.37 8.49 0.60
C ASN A 170 -12.28 9.51 -0.56
N VAL A 171 -13.36 9.69 -1.30
CA VAL A 171 -13.37 10.63 -2.44
C VAL A 171 -13.09 12.07 -1.97
N LYS A 172 -13.63 12.50 -0.84
CA LYS A 172 -13.40 13.84 -0.28
C LYS A 172 -11.92 14.08 0.02
N MET A 173 -11.27 13.15 0.71
CA MET A 173 -9.86 13.25 1.09
C MET A 173 -8.95 13.28 -0.13
N PHE A 174 -9.16 12.37 -1.09
CA PHE A 174 -8.31 12.28 -2.27
C PHE A 174 -8.53 13.41 -3.27
N LYS A 175 -9.75 13.94 -3.40
CA LYS A 175 -9.99 15.20 -4.14
C LYS A 175 -9.23 16.38 -3.53
N HIS A 176 -9.27 16.51 -2.20
CA HIS A 176 -8.57 17.57 -1.49
C HIS A 176 -7.05 17.47 -1.66
N LEU A 177 -6.48 16.26 -1.50
CA LEU A 177 -5.06 16.00 -1.76
C LEU A 177 -4.65 16.37 -3.19
N ARG A 178 -5.44 15.96 -4.18
CA ARG A 178 -5.15 16.26 -5.59
C ARG A 178 -5.18 17.75 -5.88
N ALA A 179 -6.21 18.45 -5.40
CA ALA A 179 -6.33 19.89 -5.58
C ALA A 179 -5.16 20.64 -4.91
N GLY A 180 -4.81 20.27 -3.67
CA GLY A 180 -3.70 20.86 -2.93
C GLY A 180 -2.35 20.61 -3.60
N ALA A 181 -2.08 19.38 -4.03
CA ALA A 181 -0.81 19.03 -4.67
C ALA A 181 -0.63 19.70 -6.05
N ASP A 182 -1.70 19.81 -6.85
CA ASP A 182 -1.68 20.53 -8.12
C ASP A 182 -1.47 22.04 -7.89
N ALA A 183 -2.14 22.64 -6.91
CA ALA A 183 -1.97 24.05 -6.56
C ALA A 183 -0.54 24.34 -6.07
N ALA A 184 0.00 23.50 -5.19
CA ALA A 184 1.36 23.61 -4.69
C ALA A 184 2.39 23.50 -5.82
N SER A 185 2.19 22.57 -6.77
CA SER A 185 3.11 22.41 -7.90
C SER A 185 3.18 23.64 -8.79
N LYS A 186 2.04 24.27 -9.11
CA LYS A 186 1.99 25.51 -9.88
C LYS A 186 2.62 26.69 -9.13
N LYS A 187 2.37 26.80 -7.83
CA LYS A 187 2.97 27.83 -6.97
C LYS A 187 4.49 27.71 -6.95
N LEU A 188 5.00 26.50 -6.72
CA LEU A 188 6.43 26.22 -6.71
C LEU A 188 7.06 26.37 -8.10
N ALA A 189 6.33 26.11 -9.18
CA ALA A 189 6.80 26.35 -10.54
C ALA A 189 7.00 27.85 -10.80
N ALA A 190 6.06 28.68 -10.34
CA ALA A 190 6.19 30.14 -10.45
C ALA A 190 7.36 30.70 -9.62
N GLU A 191 7.67 30.09 -8.47
CA GLU A 191 8.76 30.52 -7.59
C GLU A 191 10.14 30.00 -8.04
N ARG A 192 10.22 28.73 -8.45
CA ARG A 192 11.48 27.98 -8.64
C ARG A 192 11.71 27.49 -10.06
N GLY A 193 10.80 27.81 -10.97
CA GLY A 193 10.75 27.25 -12.32
C GLY A 193 10.03 25.89 -12.36
N ALA A 194 9.37 25.62 -13.50
CA ALA A 194 8.81 24.32 -13.82
C ALA A 194 9.92 23.25 -13.90
N CYS A 195 9.56 21.97 -13.80
CA CYS A 195 10.55 20.93 -14.08
C CYS A 195 10.87 20.89 -15.58
N PRO A 196 12.11 20.56 -15.98
CA PRO A 196 12.52 20.55 -17.38
C PRO A 196 11.65 19.67 -18.29
N ASP A 197 11.15 18.53 -17.81
CA ASP A 197 10.24 17.69 -18.61
C ASP A 197 8.90 18.36 -18.90
N ALA A 198 8.42 19.22 -18.01
CA ALA A 198 7.19 19.99 -18.22
C ALA A 198 7.47 21.24 -19.07
N GLU A 199 8.56 21.94 -18.78
CA GLU A 199 8.99 23.18 -19.45
C GLU A 199 9.23 22.98 -20.95
N ASP A 200 9.89 21.88 -21.33
CA ASP A 200 10.16 21.53 -22.74
C ASP A 200 8.89 21.46 -23.61
N TYR A 201 7.73 21.26 -22.99
CA TYR A 201 6.42 21.17 -23.64
C TYR A 201 5.47 22.31 -23.25
N GLY A 202 6.00 23.39 -22.66
CA GLY A 202 5.23 24.58 -22.30
C GLY A 202 4.27 24.39 -21.12
N VAL A 203 4.50 23.38 -20.27
CA VAL A 203 3.68 23.08 -19.10
C VAL A 203 4.31 23.70 -17.85
N ASN A 204 3.56 24.54 -17.13
CA ASN A 204 4.03 25.20 -15.92
C ASN A 204 3.73 24.39 -14.65
N GLU A 205 4.45 23.27 -14.46
CA GLU A 205 4.33 22.40 -13.29
C GLU A 205 5.72 22.12 -12.70
N ARG A 206 5.84 22.19 -11.36
CA ARG A 206 7.11 21.90 -10.68
C ARG A 206 7.41 20.40 -10.65
N PHE A 207 6.37 19.57 -10.65
CA PHE A 207 6.47 18.12 -10.49
C PHE A 207 5.69 17.42 -11.59
N SER A 208 6.33 16.50 -12.31
CA SER A 208 5.63 15.70 -13.33
C SER A 208 4.61 14.75 -12.70
N TYR A 209 4.97 14.15 -11.56
CA TYR A 209 4.07 13.38 -10.70
C TYR A 209 4.13 13.87 -9.26
N LYS A 210 3.00 13.76 -8.55
CA LYS A 210 2.77 14.37 -7.24
C LYS A 210 2.31 13.39 -6.16
N ILE A 211 1.43 12.45 -6.50
CA ILE A 211 0.70 11.61 -5.54
C ILE A 211 0.96 10.15 -5.87
N ALA A 212 1.41 9.41 -4.86
CA ALA A 212 1.61 7.96 -4.87
C ALA A 212 1.35 7.43 -3.45
N ILE A 213 0.55 6.37 -3.32
CA ILE A 213 0.17 5.86 -2.00
C ILE A 213 1.02 4.64 -1.67
N ALA A 214 2.14 4.88 -0.99
CA ALA A 214 3.09 3.85 -0.58
C ALA A 214 2.64 3.14 0.71
N PRO A 215 3.19 1.96 1.03
CA PRO A 215 3.00 1.33 2.33
C PRO A 215 3.66 2.18 3.42
N THR A 216 2.99 2.32 4.57
CA THR A 216 3.45 3.20 5.66
C THR A 216 3.70 2.45 6.97
N ALA A 217 4.06 1.17 6.92
CA ALA A 217 4.12 0.28 8.08
C ALA A 217 4.94 0.87 9.26
N SER A 218 6.16 1.34 9.00
CA SER A 218 7.02 1.89 10.06
C SER A 218 6.53 3.24 10.57
N ILE A 219 6.13 4.15 9.68
CA ILE A 219 5.73 5.51 10.08
C ILE A 219 4.34 5.55 10.73
N SER A 220 3.48 4.56 10.46
CA SER A 220 2.19 4.42 11.11
C SER A 220 2.34 3.97 12.57
N ILE A 221 3.37 3.17 12.87
CA ILE A 221 3.79 2.86 14.24
C ILE A 221 4.28 4.12 14.96
N ILE A 222 5.19 4.88 14.32
CA ILE A 222 5.77 6.11 14.89
C ILE A 222 4.69 7.13 15.25
N THR A 223 3.62 7.21 14.45
CA THR A 223 2.50 8.14 14.67
C THR A 223 1.41 7.60 15.60
N GLY A 224 1.76 6.62 16.45
CA GLY A 224 0.90 6.12 17.50
C GLY A 224 0.05 4.92 17.09
N ASN A 225 0.59 4.04 16.22
CA ASN A 225 -0.09 2.85 15.72
C ASN A 225 -1.40 3.17 14.99
N THR A 226 -1.36 4.18 14.13
CA THR A 226 -2.45 4.41 13.15
C THR A 226 -2.46 3.30 12.09
N SER A 227 -3.58 3.12 11.39
CA SER A 227 -3.68 2.12 10.34
C SER A 227 -2.70 2.43 9.19
N PRO A 228 -1.98 1.43 8.63
CA PRO A 228 -1.02 1.69 7.57
C PRO A 228 -1.72 2.09 6.26
N GLY A 229 -1.21 3.14 5.61
CA GLY A 229 -1.62 3.55 4.28
C GLY A 229 -3.12 3.80 4.16
N ILE A 230 -3.69 3.17 3.13
CA ILE A 230 -5.12 3.11 2.85
C ILE A 230 -5.70 1.73 3.19
N GLU A 231 -5.04 0.96 4.05
CA GLU A 231 -5.38 -0.42 4.33
C GLU A 231 -6.29 -0.56 5.56
N PRO A 232 -7.17 -1.56 5.58
CA PRO A 232 -7.83 -1.96 6.82
C PRO A 232 -6.82 -2.55 7.82
N ILE A 233 -7.18 -2.50 9.09
CA ILE A 233 -6.36 -3.03 10.19
C ILE A 233 -6.49 -4.55 10.18
N ALA A 234 -5.37 -5.27 10.19
CA ALA A 234 -5.35 -6.73 10.13
C ALA A 234 -5.95 -7.41 11.37
N ALA A 235 -5.81 -6.80 12.55
CA ALA A 235 -6.33 -7.30 13.83
C ALA A 235 -6.54 -6.15 14.82
N ASN A 236 -7.63 -6.17 15.60
CA ASN A 236 -7.86 -5.13 16.61
C ASN A 236 -6.96 -5.25 17.86
N VAL A 237 -6.25 -6.36 18.00
CA VAL A 237 -5.17 -6.54 18.96
C VAL A 237 -4.09 -7.39 18.32
N PHE A 238 -2.83 -6.98 18.43
CA PHE A 238 -1.71 -7.71 17.84
C PHE A 238 -0.44 -7.54 18.67
N LEU A 239 0.50 -8.46 18.49
CA LEU A 239 1.82 -8.37 19.10
C LEU A 239 2.76 -7.62 18.17
N GLN A 240 3.32 -6.53 18.67
CA GLN A 240 4.36 -5.78 18.00
C GLN A 240 5.72 -6.16 18.58
N LYS A 241 6.53 -6.85 17.78
CA LYS A 241 7.93 -7.13 18.10
C LYS A 241 8.75 -5.85 17.90
N THR A 242 9.55 -5.50 18.89
CA THR A 242 10.55 -4.42 18.86
C THR A 242 11.89 -4.97 19.31
N LEU A 243 12.97 -4.21 19.14
CA LEU A 243 14.30 -4.61 19.64
C LEU A 243 14.32 -4.86 21.16
N SER A 244 13.44 -4.20 21.92
CA SER A 244 13.33 -4.32 23.38
C SER A 244 12.32 -5.36 23.86
N GLY A 245 11.69 -6.12 22.96
CA GLY A 245 10.71 -7.14 23.31
C GLY A 245 9.41 -7.06 22.49
N SER A 246 8.45 -7.91 22.83
CA SER A 246 7.13 -7.96 22.19
C SER A 246 6.10 -7.25 23.06
N PHE A 247 5.36 -6.32 22.47
CA PHE A 247 4.34 -5.53 23.16
C PHE A 247 2.98 -5.74 22.53
N THR A 248 1.95 -5.94 23.35
CA THR A 248 0.57 -6.01 22.88
C THR A 248 0.08 -4.62 22.51
N VAL A 249 -0.31 -4.44 21.26
CA VAL A 249 -0.93 -3.22 20.75
C VAL A 249 -2.43 -3.44 20.64
N ARG A 250 -3.20 -2.57 21.29
CA ARG A 250 -4.66 -2.55 21.26
C ARG A 250 -5.13 -1.44 20.31
N ASN A 251 -6.19 -1.71 19.55
CA ASN A 251 -6.85 -0.70 18.73
C ASN A 251 -7.42 0.41 19.63
N ARG A 252 -6.89 1.64 19.49
CA ARG A 252 -7.22 2.77 20.36
C ARG A 252 -8.70 3.20 20.27
N PRO A 253 -9.29 3.42 19.09
CA PRO A 253 -10.73 3.65 18.96
C PRO A 253 -11.58 2.53 19.61
N LEU A 254 -11.21 1.27 19.40
CA LEU A 254 -11.93 0.14 19.99
C LEU A 254 -11.84 0.17 21.53
N GLN A 255 -10.68 0.46 22.09
CA GLN A 255 -10.51 0.56 23.54
C GLN A 255 -11.46 1.59 24.15
N LYS A 256 -11.57 2.78 23.53
CA LYS A 256 -12.52 3.80 23.95
C LYS A 256 -13.97 3.30 23.88
N LEU A 257 -14.29 2.48 22.88
CA LEU A 257 -15.62 1.88 22.76
C LEU A 257 -15.90 0.85 23.85
N LEU A 258 -14.97 -0.08 24.09
CA LEU A 258 -15.10 -1.10 25.13
C LEU A 258 -15.26 -0.48 26.52
N ALA A 259 -14.52 0.61 26.80
CA ALA A 259 -14.64 1.36 28.04
C ALA A 259 -16.07 1.91 28.28
N LYS A 260 -16.80 2.31 27.23
CA LYS A 260 -18.20 2.77 27.35
C LYS A 260 -19.15 1.67 27.84
N TYR A 261 -18.85 0.41 27.53
CA TYR A 261 -19.61 -0.75 28.00
C TYR A 261 -19.08 -1.31 29.33
N GLY A 262 -18.04 -0.70 29.91
CA GLY A 262 -17.35 -1.26 31.07
C GLY A 262 -16.63 -2.58 30.77
N ARG A 263 -16.22 -2.79 29.51
CA ARG A 263 -15.58 -4.00 28.99
C ARG A 263 -14.15 -3.78 28.51
N ASP A 264 -13.51 -2.68 28.92
CA ASP A 264 -12.05 -2.51 28.75
C ASP A 264 -11.31 -3.28 29.85
N ASP A 265 -11.47 -4.61 29.84
CA ASP A 265 -10.90 -5.54 30.81
C ASP A 265 -10.06 -6.63 30.13
N ASP A 266 -9.17 -7.26 30.90
CA ASP A 266 -8.24 -8.25 30.35
C ASP A 266 -8.94 -9.50 29.81
N GLU A 267 -10.12 -9.84 30.32
CA GLU A 267 -10.94 -10.95 29.81
C GLU A 267 -11.39 -10.66 28.37
N THR A 268 -11.94 -9.47 28.12
CA THR A 268 -12.39 -9.03 26.80
C THR A 268 -11.23 -8.96 25.82
N TRP A 269 -10.09 -8.38 26.21
CA TRP A 269 -8.90 -8.33 25.34
C TRP A 269 -8.29 -9.70 25.07
N SER A 270 -8.29 -10.61 26.04
CA SER A 270 -7.89 -12.01 25.85
C SER A 270 -8.82 -12.73 24.87
N SER A 271 -10.13 -12.50 25.00
CA SER A 271 -11.14 -13.02 24.07
C SER A 271 -10.95 -12.50 22.64
N ILE A 272 -10.64 -11.21 22.46
CA ILE A 272 -10.30 -10.63 21.14
C ILE A 272 -8.99 -11.25 20.61
N THR A 273 -7.99 -11.44 21.47
CA THR A 273 -6.70 -12.04 21.06
C THR A 273 -6.86 -13.48 20.59
N THR A 274 -7.60 -14.30 21.34
CA THR A 274 -7.84 -15.72 21.01
C THR A 274 -8.71 -15.90 19.75
N THR A 275 -9.49 -14.88 19.39
CA THR A 275 -10.26 -14.79 18.14
C THR A 275 -9.52 -14.02 17.04
N LYS A 276 -8.19 -13.93 17.13
CA LYS A 276 -7.29 -13.31 16.12
C LYS A 276 -7.58 -11.83 15.84
N GLY A 277 -7.99 -11.09 16.87
CA GLY A 277 -8.29 -9.66 16.76
C GLY A 277 -9.71 -9.35 16.33
N SER A 278 -10.58 -10.35 16.17
CA SER A 278 -11.98 -10.15 15.84
C SER A 278 -12.78 -9.62 17.04
N VAL A 279 -13.83 -8.86 16.77
CA VAL A 279 -14.83 -8.43 17.76
C VAL A 279 -16.23 -8.97 17.44
N GLN A 280 -16.37 -9.80 16.40
CA GLN A 280 -17.69 -10.19 15.88
C GLN A 280 -18.48 -11.06 16.87
N HIS A 281 -17.77 -11.78 17.76
CA HIS A 281 -18.33 -12.64 18.81
C HIS A 281 -18.75 -11.87 20.08
N LEU A 282 -18.48 -10.57 20.20
CA LEU A 282 -18.82 -9.80 21.40
C LEU A 282 -20.31 -9.43 21.38
N ASP A 283 -21.13 -10.09 22.19
CA ASP A 283 -22.59 -9.95 22.16
C ASP A 283 -23.11 -8.59 22.67
N PHE A 284 -22.31 -7.86 23.44
CA PHE A 284 -22.67 -6.53 23.94
C PHE A 284 -22.46 -5.41 22.92
N LEU A 285 -21.78 -5.68 21.79
CA LEU A 285 -21.62 -4.71 20.70
C LEU A 285 -22.80 -4.80 19.74
N THR A 286 -23.25 -3.64 19.27
CA THR A 286 -24.22 -3.54 18.17
C THR A 286 -23.62 -4.04 16.86
N GLN A 287 -24.48 -4.42 15.90
CA GLN A 287 -24.00 -4.84 14.57
C GLN A 287 -23.21 -3.72 13.86
N HIS A 288 -23.63 -2.46 14.01
CA HIS A 288 -22.91 -1.31 13.45
C HIS A 288 -21.50 -1.19 14.03
N GLU A 289 -21.34 -1.30 15.35
CA GLU A 289 -20.03 -1.27 15.98
C GLU A 289 -19.17 -2.45 15.51
N LYS A 290 -19.74 -3.66 15.42
CA LYS A 290 -19.05 -4.81 14.85
C LYS A 290 -18.59 -4.56 13.41
N ASP A 291 -19.40 -3.91 12.58
CA ASP A 291 -19.06 -3.56 11.20
C ASP A 291 -17.94 -2.49 11.11
N VAL A 292 -17.87 -1.55 12.06
CA VAL A 292 -16.78 -0.55 12.17
C VAL A 292 -15.43 -1.21 12.47
N TYR A 293 -15.43 -2.26 13.27
CA TYR A 293 -14.21 -2.93 13.75
C TYR A 293 -13.93 -4.27 13.08
N LYS A 294 -14.52 -4.52 11.90
CA LYS A 294 -14.12 -5.65 11.05
C LYS A 294 -12.63 -5.56 10.72
N THR A 295 -11.94 -6.66 10.89
CA THR A 295 -10.54 -6.83 10.50
C THR A 295 -10.39 -7.00 9.00
N ALA A 296 -9.18 -6.80 8.48
CA ALA A 296 -8.89 -6.90 7.05
C ALA A 296 -9.38 -8.22 6.40
N PHE A 297 -9.29 -9.33 7.13
CA PHE A 297 -9.71 -10.67 6.67
C PHE A 297 -11.21 -10.93 6.79
N GLU A 298 -11.94 -10.09 7.52
CA GLU A 298 -13.41 -10.16 7.67
C GLU A 298 -14.15 -9.29 6.66
N LEU A 299 -13.45 -8.34 6.04
CA LEU A 299 -14.01 -7.45 5.03
C LEU A 299 -14.20 -8.17 3.69
N ASP A 300 -15.26 -7.81 2.99
CA ASP A 300 -15.41 -8.13 1.57
C ASP A 300 -14.43 -7.28 0.74
N GLN A 301 -13.49 -7.97 0.12
CA GLN A 301 -12.38 -7.36 -0.62
C GLN A 301 -12.85 -6.52 -1.82
N ARG A 302 -14.09 -6.70 -2.30
CA ARG A 302 -14.72 -5.82 -3.29
C ARG A 302 -14.78 -4.37 -2.82
N TRP A 303 -14.94 -4.12 -1.52
CA TRP A 303 -14.92 -2.76 -0.96
C TRP A 303 -13.53 -2.12 -0.98
N ILE A 304 -12.47 -2.90 -0.75
CA ILE A 304 -11.09 -2.40 -0.90
C ILE A 304 -10.85 -1.95 -2.34
N ILE A 305 -11.27 -2.77 -3.31
CA ILE A 305 -11.17 -2.46 -4.74
C ILE A 305 -12.04 -1.26 -5.10
N GLU A 306 -13.24 -1.16 -4.54
CA GLU A 306 -14.13 -0.01 -4.77
C GLU A 306 -13.50 1.29 -4.29
N HIS A 307 -12.99 1.32 -3.07
CA HIS A 307 -12.32 2.51 -2.55
C HIS A 307 -11.05 2.83 -3.33
N ALA A 308 -10.26 1.83 -3.71
CA ALA A 308 -9.10 1.99 -4.60
C ALA A 308 -9.48 2.60 -5.95
N ALA A 309 -10.54 2.10 -6.60
CA ALA A 309 -11.03 2.63 -7.86
C ALA A 309 -11.51 4.07 -7.72
N ASP A 310 -12.31 4.37 -6.70
CA ASP A 310 -12.85 5.71 -6.43
C ASP A 310 -11.75 6.77 -6.29
N ARG A 311 -10.63 6.40 -5.65
CA ARG A 311 -9.49 7.32 -5.43
C ARG A 311 -8.49 7.37 -6.58
N THR A 312 -8.49 6.37 -7.47
CA THR A 312 -7.54 6.28 -8.60
C THR A 312 -7.49 7.53 -9.49
N PRO A 313 -8.61 8.19 -9.86
CA PRO A 313 -8.56 9.42 -10.67
C PRO A 313 -7.78 10.57 -10.03
N TYR A 314 -7.63 10.57 -8.70
CA TYR A 314 -6.94 11.63 -7.96
C TYR A 314 -5.47 11.28 -7.69
N ILE A 315 -5.02 10.08 -8.04
CA ILE A 315 -3.64 9.61 -7.86
C ILE A 315 -2.97 9.53 -9.23
N CYS A 316 -2.01 10.44 -9.48
CA CYS A 316 -1.33 10.49 -10.77
C CYS A 316 -0.39 9.29 -10.98
N GLN A 317 0.26 8.77 -9.92
CA GLN A 317 1.05 7.53 -9.99
C GLN A 317 0.16 6.32 -9.73
N SER A 318 0.45 5.47 -8.74
CA SER A 318 -0.38 4.36 -8.31
C SER A 318 -0.47 4.29 -6.77
N GLN A 319 -1.01 3.18 -6.26
CA GLN A 319 -1.26 2.92 -4.85
C GLN A 319 -0.96 1.45 -4.55
N SER A 320 -0.26 1.19 -3.44
CA SER A 320 -0.01 -0.16 -2.94
C SER A 320 -1.27 -0.72 -2.32
N ILE A 321 -1.98 -1.59 -3.05
CA ILE A 321 -3.24 -2.18 -2.59
C ILE A 321 -3.03 -3.65 -2.28
N ASN A 322 -3.10 -4.00 -1.00
CA ASN A 322 -3.15 -5.38 -0.57
C ASN A 322 -4.57 -5.95 -0.69
N LEU A 323 -4.66 -7.27 -0.92
CA LEU A 323 -5.90 -8.02 -0.76
C LEU A 323 -5.73 -8.99 0.40
N PHE A 324 -6.75 -9.13 1.25
CA PHE A 324 -6.76 -9.99 2.42
C PHE A 324 -7.80 -11.08 2.23
N VAL A 325 -7.34 -12.27 1.93
CA VAL A 325 -8.18 -13.34 1.41
C VAL A 325 -8.33 -14.45 2.47
N PRO A 326 -9.57 -14.85 2.81
CA PRO A 326 -9.77 -15.94 3.75
C PRO A 326 -9.40 -17.29 3.13
N ALA A 327 -9.04 -18.26 3.97
CA ALA A 327 -8.56 -19.57 3.52
C ALA A 327 -9.58 -20.36 2.67
N ASN A 328 -10.87 -20.02 2.76
CA ASN A 328 -11.98 -20.66 2.04
C ASN A 328 -12.50 -19.82 0.85
N VAL A 329 -11.74 -18.86 0.35
CA VAL A 329 -12.12 -18.04 -0.80
C VAL A 329 -12.49 -18.92 -2.01
N SER A 330 -13.58 -18.57 -2.69
CA SER A 330 -13.93 -19.25 -3.94
C SER A 330 -13.06 -18.77 -5.10
N LYS A 331 -12.77 -19.65 -6.07
CA LYS A 331 -12.06 -19.27 -7.31
C LYS A 331 -12.77 -18.14 -8.07
N ARG A 332 -14.10 -18.11 -8.00
CA ARG A 332 -14.93 -17.07 -8.62
C ARG A 332 -14.70 -15.71 -7.96
N ASP A 333 -14.72 -15.65 -6.64
CA ASP A 333 -14.57 -14.38 -5.93
C ASP A 333 -13.15 -13.87 -6.05
N LEU A 334 -12.15 -14.77 -5.97
CA LEU A 334 -10.77 -14.43 -6.25
C LEU A 334 -10.60 -13.80 -7.64
N HIS A 335 -11.15 -14.45 -8.67
CA HIS A 335 -11.16 -13.88 -10.02
C HIS A 335 -11.85 -12.51 -10.04
N GLN A 336 -13.01 -12.40 -9.39
CA GLN A 336 -13.80 -11.17 -9.36
C GLN A 336 -13.03 -10.02 -8.72
N TYR A 337 -12.28 -10.24 -7.64
CA TYR A 337 -11.48 -9.21 -6.99
C TYR A 337 -10.48 -8.59 -7.97
N HIS A 338 -9.71 -9.43 -8.65
CA HIS A 338 -8.66 -8.98 -9.55
C HIS A 338 -9.24 -8.39 -10.86
N TYR A 339 -10.29 -9.03 -11.38
CA TYR A 339 -10.98 -8.60 -12.58
C TYR A 339 -11.66 -7.25 -12.39
N GLN A 340 -12.32 -7.01 -11.26
CA GLN A 340 -12.94 -5.73 -10.96
C GLN A 340 -11.92 -4.63 -10.76
N ALA A 341 -10.77 -4.90 -10.15
CA ALA A 341 -9.69 -3.92 -10.04
C ALA A 341 -9.28 -3.41 -11.43
N TRP A 342 -9.02 -4.32 -12.36
CA TRP A 342 -8.69 -3.96 -13.73
C TRP A 342 -9.85 -3.23 -14.43
N LYS A 343 -11.09 -3.74 -14.35
CA LYS A 343 -12.25 -3.11 -15.02
C LYS A 343 -12.54 -1.70 -14.52
N LYS A 344 -12.25 -1.42 -13.25
CA LYS A 344 -12.47 -0.12 -12.62
C LYS A 344 -11.29 0.84 -12.79
N GLY A 345 -10.25 0.46 -13.53
CA GLY A 345 -9.12 1.32 -13.85
C GLY A 345 -8.06 1.42 -12.75
N VAL A 346 -8.09 0.55 -11.73
CA VAL A 346 -7.01 0.45 -10.74
C VAL A 346 -5.70 0.16 -11.49
N LYS A 347 -4.61 0.78 -11.07
CA LYS A 347 -3.31 0.71 -11.75
C LYS A 347 -2.42 -0.44 -11.27
N SER A 348 -2.51 -0.80 -9.98
CA SER A 348 -1.75 -1.93 -9.42
C SER A 348 -2.46 -2.63 -8.26
N LEU A 349 -2.06 -3.87 -8.00
CA LEU A 349 -2.37 -4.66 -6.81
C LEU A 349 -1.06 -5.22 -6.27
N TYR A 350 -0.83 -5.05 -4.97
CA TYR A 350 0.41 -5.41 -4.27
C TYR A 350 0.36 -6.85 -3.75
N TYR A 351 0.47 -7.11 -2.44
CA TYR A 351 0.37 -8.48 -1.92
C TYR A 351 -1.06 -9.01 -1.93
N CYS A 352 -1.19 -10.32 -2.09
CA CYS A 352 -2.41 -11.08 -1.82
C CYS A 352 -2.22 -11.92 -0.55
N ARG A 353 -2.60 -11.37 0.60
CA ARG A 353 -2.41 -12.00 1.90
C ARG A 353 -3.48 -13.04 2.15
N SER A 354 -3.10 -14.32 2.15
CA SER A 354 -4.04 -15.42 2.32
C SER A 354 -3.86 -16.11 3.68
N LEU A 355 -4.98 -16.37 4.38
CA LEU A 355 -4.95 -17.22 5.58
C LEU A 355 -4.62 -18.69 5.28
N SER A 356 -4.63 -19.12 4.01
CA SER A 356 -4.14 -20.46 3.63
C SER A 356 -2.64 -20.61 3.87
N ILE A 357 -1.86 -19.54 3.69
CA ILE A 357 -0.42 -19.50 3.94
C ILE A 357 -0.17 -19.64 5.45
N GLN A 358 -0.83 -18.79 6.26
CA GLN A 358 -0.68 -18.83 7.71
C GLN A 358 -1.09 -20.18 8.32
N ARG A 359 -2.02 -20.94 7.71
CA ARG A 359 -2.37 -22.29 8.18
C ARG A 359 -1.24 -23.31 7.94
N ALA A 360 -0.50 -23.22 6.84
CA ALA A 360 0.61 -24.11 6.56
C ALA A 360 1.74 -23.92 7.56
N ASP A 361 2.10 -22.66 7.85
CA ASP A 361 3.16 -22.31 8.81
C ASP A 361 2.81 -22.76 10.24
N ASN A 362 1.56 -22.57 10.68
CA ASN A 362 1.09 -23.03 11.98
C ASN A 362 1.04 -24.57 12.12
N VAL A 363 0.87 -25.31 11.02
CA VAL A 363 0.92 -26.78 11.04
C VAL A 363 2.36 -27.27 11.11
N SER A 364 3.31 -26.61 10.43
CA SER A 364 4.73 -26.90 10.58
C SER A 364 5.28 -26.55 11.97
N GLU A 365 4.82 -25.46 12.59
CA GLU A 365 5.22 -25.12 13.96
C GLU A 365 4.64 -26.10 15.00
N LYS A 366 3.39 -26.57 14.82
CA LYS A 366 2.82 -27.61 15.67
C LYS A 366 3.46 -28.99 15.51
N ALA A 367 4.18 -29.24 14.41
CA ALA A 367 4.93 -30.48 14.22
C ALA A 367 6.26 -30.50 15.00
N ILE A 368 6.67 -29.37 15.58
CA ILE A 368 7.87 -29.25 16.43
C ILE A 368 7.44 -28.74 17.81
N ARG A 369 6.90 -29.65 18.64
CA ARG A 369 6.97 -29.68 20.13
C ARG A 369 5.80 -30.49 20.71
N PRO A 370 6.05 -31.67 21.27
CA PRO A 370 5.34 -32.17 22.43
C PRO A 370 6.10 -31.78 23.71
N GLU A 371 5.35 -31.19 24.65
CA GLU A 371 5.58 -31.21 26.11
C GLU A 371 6.45 -30.12 26.77
N GLU A 372 5.96 -29.76 27.97
CA GLU A 372 6.56 -28.96 29.06
C GLU A 372 6.53 -27.42 28.97
N PHE A 373 5.37 -26.87 29.35
CA PHE A 373 5.27 -25.55 29.98
C PHE A 373 5.43 -25.72 31.51
N THR A 374 6.65 -25.62 32.02
CA THR A 374 6.90 -25.34 33.44
C THR A 374 7.99 -24.28 33.53
N GLY A 375 7.64 -23.11 34.05
CA GLY A 375 8.58 -22.03 34.28
C GLY A 375 9.49 -22.35 35.46
N ILE A 376 10.81 -22.32 35.22
CA ILE A 376 11.93 -21.89 36.10
C ILE A 376 13.20 -21.93 35.23
N PRO A 377 14.09 -20.91 35.25
CA PRO A 377 15.27 -20.88 34.39
C PRO A 377 16.40 -21.76 34.95
N VAL A 378 17.05 -22.55 34.08
CA VAL A 378 18.30 -23.26 34.41
C VAL A 378 19.40 -22.75 33.47
N GLU A 379 20.47 -22.25 34.06
CA GLU A 379 21.69 -21.82 33.38
C GLU A 379 22.47 -23.01 32.78
N GLY A 380 23.04 -22.79 31.59
CA GLY A 380 24.18 -23.57 31.08
C GLY A 380 23.86 -24.66 30.08
N ALA A 381 23.79 -24.32 28.78
CA ALA A 381 24.21 -25.21 27.71
C ALA A 381 24.61 -24.40 26.45
N SER A 382 25.81 -24.69 25.95
CA SER A 382 26.53 -24.02 24.86
C SER A 382 25.80 -24.01 23.51
N ALA A 383 25.78 -22.84 22.86
CA ALA A 383 25.26 -22.63 21.52
C ALA A 383 26.17 -23.23 20.44
N VAL A 384 25.61 -24.07 19.56
CA VAL A 384 26.20 -24.39 18.26
C VAL A 384 25.64 -23.39 17.26
N GLN A 385 26.52 -22.55 16.70
CA GLN A 385 26.17 -21.59 15.65
C GLN A 385 26.01 -22.30 14.30
N VAL A 386 24.87 -22.10 13.65
CA VAL A 386 24.70 -22.31 12.19
C VAL A 386 24.64 -20.93 11.54
N PRO A 387 25.45 -20.63 10.51
CA PRO A 387 25.57 -19.28 9.98
C PRO A 387 24.47 -18.93 8.98
N GLY A 388 23.88 -17.76 9.16
CA GLY A 388 23.52 -16.85 8.07
C GLY A 388 22.20 -17.10 7.34
N THR A 389 21.07 -16.91 8.03
CA THR A 389 19.86 -16.36 7.38
C THR A 389 19.48 -15.07 8.12
N THR A 390 19.42 -13.96 7.40
CA THR A 390 18.90 -12.69 7.91
C THR A 390 17.42 -12.89 8.21
N ASN A 391 17.12 -13.26 9.45
CA ASN A 391 15.78 -13.54 9.94
C ASN A 391 15.07 -12.21 10.24
N TYR A 392 14.58 -11.54 9.20
CA TYR A 392 13.52 -10.55 9.35
C TYR A 392 12.20 -11.32 9.38
N GLU A 393 11.86 -11.90 10.53
CA GLU A 393 10.48 -12.32 10.77
C GLU A 393 9.59 -11.07 10.73
N GLU A 394 8.83 -10.96 9.65
CA GLU A 394 8.02 -9.78 9.32
C GLU A 394 7.01 -9.45 10.44
N CYS A 395 7.02 -8.18 10.86
CA CYS A 395 6.05 -7.62 11.81
C CYS A 395 4.62 -7.77 11.29
N LEU A 396 3.64 -8.08 12.15
CA LEU A 396 2.21 -8.13 11.79
C LEU A 396 1.64 -6.82 11.20
N ALA A 397 2.30 -5.68 11.44
CA ALA A 397 1.97 -4.39 10.80
C ALA A 397 2.61 -4.21 9.40
N CYS A 398 3.63 -5.02 9.10
CA CYS A 398 4.26 -5.15 7.78
C CYS A 398 3.70 -6.36 7.00
N GLN A 399 3.11 -7.34 7.70
CA GLN A 399 2.16 -8.31 7.17
C GLN A 399 0.78 -7.68 6.97
#